data_AF-D0V1T2-F1
#
_entry.id   AF-D0V1T2-F1
#
_cell.length_a   1.000
_cell.length_b   1.000
_cell.length_c   1.000
_cell.angle_alpha   90.00
_cell.angle_beta   90.00
_cell.angle_gamma   90.00
#
_symmetry.space_group_name_H-M   'P 1'
#
loop_
_entity.id
_entity.type
_entity.pdbx_description
1 polymer ?
#
loop_
_entity_poly.entity_id
_entity_poly.type
_entity_poly.pdbx_seq_one_letter_code
_entity_poly.pdbx_strand_id
1 'polypeptide(L)' 'LYLTTSECYFSNGTERVRFIERFFYNGQEFLRFDSEVGEYRAVTELGRPAEKLWNSQEDTLEYKRGAVD' A
#
# COMPACT_ATOMS: atom_id res chain seq x y z
N LEU A 1 -13.50 3.51 -13.19
CA LEU A 1 -13.80 4.04 -11.84
C LEU A 1 -12.83 3.53 -10.80
N TYR A 2 -12.40 2.25 -10.87
CA TYR A 2 -11.25 1.78 -10.11
C TYR A 2 -9.93 2.17 -10.79
N LEU A 3 -8.94 2.58 -9.99
CA LEU A 3 -7.57 2.84 -10.40
C LEU A 3 -6.64 2.36 -9.28
N THR A 4 -5.46 1.87 -9.68
CA THR A 4 -4.36 1.56 -8.77
C THR A 4 -3.15 2.36 -9.20
N THR A 5 -2.41 2.91 -8.23
CA THR A 5 -1.08 3.47 -8.46
C THR A 5 -0.05 2.76 -7.60
N SER A 6 1.15 2.58 -8.16
CA SER A 6 2.30 2.02 -7.47
C SER A 6 3.46 3.00 -7.65
N GLU A 7 3.96 3.53 -6.54
CA GLU A 7 4.95 4.60 -6.51
C GLU A 7 6.17 4.14 -5.70
N CYS A 8 7.36 4.48 -6.18
CA CYS A 8 8.61 4.29 -5.43
C CYS A 8 9.29 5.64 -5.21
N TYR A 9 9.61 5.93 -3.96
CA TYR A 9 10.32 7.13 -3.54
C TYR A 9 11.73 6.75 -3.11
N PHE A 10 12.73 7.34 -3.77
CA PHE A 10 14.15 7.09 -3.54
C PHE A 10 14.77 8.27 -2.80
N SER A 11 15.52 7.99 -1.74
CA SER A 11 16.27 9.01 -0.99
C SER A 11 17.70 8.53 -0.71
N ASN A 12 18.65 9.48 -0.70
CA ASN A 12 20.09 9.21 -0.63
C ASN A 12 20.55 8.18 -1.69
N GLY A 13 20.16 8.39 -2.95
CA GLY A 13 20.34 7.39 -4.01
C GLY A 13 19.32 6.28 -3.85
N THR A 14 19.78 5.03 -3.73
CA THR A 14 18.92 3.84 -3.48
C THR A 14 19.04 3.30 -2.06
N GLU A 15 19.67 4.05 -1.15
CA GLU A 15 19.88 3.62 0.25
C GLU A 15 18.54 3.48 0.99
N ARG A 16 17.57 4.35 0.71
CA ARG A 16 16.22 4.25 1.28
C ARG A 16 15.17 4.35 0.18
N VAL A 17 14.42 3.26 0.02
CA VAL A 17 13.30 3.13 -0.91
C VAL A 17 12.02 3.02 -0.12
N ARG A 18 11.02 3.83 -0.47
CA ARG A 18 9.65 3.74 0.05
C ARG A 18 8.70 3.38 -1.07
N PHE A 19 8.00 2.26 -0.91
CA PHE A 19 6.98 1.81 -1.82
C PHE A 19 5.59 2.19 -1.29
N ILE A 20 4.77 2.79 -2.15
CA ILE A 20 3.38 3.14 -1.85
C ILE A 20 2.48 2.54 -2.93
N GLU A 21 1.48 1.79 -2.51
CA GLU A 21 0.42 1.28 -3.38
C GLU A 21 -0.91 1.88 -2.95
N ARG A 22 -1.64 2.50 -3.88
CA ARG A 22 -2.90 3.19 -3.58
C ARG A 22 -4.01 2.67 -4.46
N PHE A 23 -5.20 2.56 -3.88
CA PHE A 23 -6.40 2.11 -4.57
C PHE A 23 -7.44 3.22 -4.53
N PHE A 24 -8.00 3.52 -5.70
CA PHE A 24 -8.97 4.58 -5.89
C PHE A 24 -10.27 4.00 -6.42
N TYR A 25 -11.39 4.58 -5.97
CA TYR A 25 -12.71 4.37 -6.51
C TYR A 25 -13.37 5.73 -6.75
N ASN A 26 -13.85 5.95 -7.96
CA ASN A 26 -14.43 7.24 -8.39
C ASN A 26 -13.48 8.45 -8.16
N GLY A 27 -12.17 8.23 -8.33
CA GLY A 27 -11.15 9.25 -8.11
C GLY A 27 -10.81 9.51 -6.63
N GLN A 28 -11.48 8.86 -5.68
CA GLN A 28 -11.18 8.95 -4.26
C GLN A 28 -10.33 7.75 -3.82
N GLU A 29 -9.20 8.03 -3.16
CA GLU A 29 -8.39 6.99 -2.53
C GLU A 29 -9.16 6.34 -1.39
N PHE A 30 -9.26 5.00 -1.38
CA PHE A 30 -9.99 4.28 -0.32
C PHE A 30 -9.11 3.31 0.47
N LEU A 31 -7.96 2.88 -0.06
CA LEU A 31 -7.03 1.97 0.60
C LEU A 31 -5.58 2.27 0.17
N ARG A 32 -4.63 2.13 1.09
CA ARG A 32 -3.20 2.33 0.83
C ARG A 32 -2.36 1.27 1.51
N PHE A 33 -1.33 0.75 0.83
CA PHE A 33 -0.17 0.14 1.47
C PHE A 33 1.00 1.12 1.44
N ASP A 34 1.74 1.19 2.54
CA ASP A 34 2.94 2.02 2.67
C ASP A 34 4.04 1.17 3.29
N SER A 35 5.15 0.98 2.60
CA SER A 35 6.23 0.11 3.06
C SER A 35 6.86 0.58 4.37
N GLU A 36 6.79 1.88 4.69
CA GLU A 36 7.23 2.40 6.00
C GLU A 36 6.30 2.00 7.14
N VAL A 37 5.03 1.70 6.84
CA VAL A 37 4.03 1.24 7.82
C VAL A 37 3.95 -0.29 7.83
N GLY A 38 4.11 -0.93 6.67
CA GLY A 38 4.17 -2.39 6.53
C GLY A 38 2.80 -3.09 6.48
N GLU A 39 1.71 -2.35 6.27
CA GLU A 39 0.35 -2.90 6.18
C GLU A 39 -0.57 -2.00 5.35
N TYR A 40 -1.72 -2.54 4.95
CA TYR A 40 -2.77 -1.75 4.34
C TYR A 40 -3.50 -0.91 5.38
N ARG A 41 -3.88 0.31 5.01
CA ARG A 41 -4.70 1.22 5.79
C ARG A 41 -5.86 1.74 4.97
N ALA A 42 -7.06 1.66 5.53
CA ALA A 42 -8.24 2.25 4.93
C ALA A 42 -8.14 3.79 4.98
N VAL A 43 -8.25 4.44 3.82
CA VAL A 43 -8.27 5.92 3.71
C VAL A 43 -9.70 6.44 3.89
N THR A 44 -10.68 5.60 3.56
CA THR A 44 -12.11 5.86 3.77
C THR A 44 -12.79 4.62 4.31
N GLU A 45 -14.02 4.76 4.81
CA GLU A 45 -14.83 3.64 5.32
C GLU A 45 -14.99 2.50 4.29
N LEU A 46 -15.02 2.83 2.99
CA LEU A 46 -15.09 1.85 1.90
C LEU A 46 -13.92 0.85 1.93
N GLY A 47 -12.75 1.28 2.42
CA GLY A 47 -11.54 0.46 2.47
C GLY A 47 -11.45 -0.50 3.65
N ARG A 48 -12.25 -0.32 4.72
CA ARG A 48 -12.11 -1.15 5.94
C ARG A 48 -12.25 -2.66 5.70
N PRO A 49 -13.18 -3.14 4.85
CA PRO A 49 -13.26 -4.57 4.55
C PRO A 49 -11.98 -5.09 3.87
N ALA A 50 -11.42 -4.31 2.94
CA ALA A 50 -10.21 -4.67 2.22
C ALA A 50 -8.97 -4.60 3.14
N GLU A 51 -8.85 -3.58 3.98
CA GLU A 51 -7.82 -3.46 5.01
C GLU A 51 -7.77 -4.73 5.88
N LYS A 52 -8.90 -5.15 6.45
CA LYS A 52 -8.97 -6.36 7.28
C LYS A 52 -8.59 -7.63 6.53
N LEU A 53 -9.12 -7.81 5.31
CA LEU A 53 -8.89 -9.01 4.51
C LEU A 53 -7.45 -9.11 3.99
N TRP A 54 -6.85 -7.99 3.62
CA TRP A 54 -5.50 -7.98 3.05
C TRP A 54 -4.45 -8.02 4.13
N ASN A 55 -4.71 -7.38 5.29
CA ASN A 55 -3.82 -7.50 6.44
C ASN A 55 -3.86 -8.88 7.10
N SER A 56 -4.86 -9.73 6.82
CA SER A 56 -4.85 -11.12 7.28
C SER A 56 -4.03 -12.08 6.40
N GLN A 57 -3.46 -11.60 5.30
CA GLN A 57 -2.65 -12.40 4.37
C GLN A 57 -1.16 -12.14 4.61
N GLU A 58 -0.60 -12.77 5.65
CA GLU A 58 0.78 -12.52 6.10
C GLU A 58 1.82 -12.74 4.98
N ASP A 59 1.73 -13.83 4.21
CA ASP A 59 2.67 -14.10 3.10
C ASP A 59 2.72 -12.94 2.08
N THR A 60 1.58 -12.31 1.81
CA THR A 60 1.50 -11.16 0.88
C THR A 60 2.07 -9.89 1.52
N LEU A 61 1.82 -9.68 2.81
CA LEU A 61 2.38 -8.55 3.54
C LEU A 61 3.89 -8.65 3.67
N GLU A 62 4.44 -9.82 3.98
CA GLU A 62 5.88 -10.06 4.03
C GLU A 62 6.54 -9.77 2.67
N TYR A 63 5.97 -10.27 1.58
CA TYR A 63 6.45 -9.95 0.23
C TYR A 63 6.46 -8.43 -0.03
N LYS A 64 5.38 -7.73 0.32
CA LYS A 64 5.28 -6.28 0.10
C LYS A 64 6.20 -5.46 1.01
N ARG A 65 6.45 -5.92 2.24
CA ARG A 65 7.43 -5.31 3.16
C ARG A 65 8.85 -5.42 2.61
N GLY A 66 9.18 -6.52 1.95
CA GLY A 66 10.49 -6.74 1.30
C GLY A 66 10.61 -6.22 -0.14
N ALA A 67 9.55 -5.66 -0.73
CA ALA A 67 9.56 -5.19 -2.13
C ALA A 67 10.38 -3.90 -2.35
N VAL A 68 11.05 -3.40 -1.31
CA VAL A 68 11.88 -2.19 -1.33
C VAL A 68 13.39 -2.49 -1.31
N ASP A 69 13.78 -3.78 -1.23
CA ASP A 69 15.16 -4.24 -1.31
C ASP A 69 15.71 -4.27 -2.76
#